data_AF-A0A349SEJ4-F1
#
_entry.id   AF-A0A349SEJ4-F1
#
_cell.length_a   1.000
_cell.length_b   1.000
_cell.length_c   1.000
_cell.angle_alpha   90.00
_cell.angle_beta   90.00
_cell.angle_gamma   90.00
#
_symmetry.space_group_name_H-M   'P 1'
#
loop_
_entity.id
_entity.type
_entity.pdbx_description
1 polymer ?
#
loop_
_entity_poly.entity_id
_entity_poly.type
_entity_poly.pdbx_seq_one_letter_code
_entity_poly.pdbx_strand_id
1 'polypeptide(L)'
;MSFLAIQQDNSFTLSKHVVTESRVTRRLQGNSYGLAYGILWSTGFPVTYLLLEAWDPYTLAAARIGLAGLLLALAAYLVGQRYLWRTWPWRRAVLIGGIGVGISTVMLTLGVKYSNPVNAAVLSTTLPLVSAVMG
;
A
#
# COMPACT_ATOMS: atom_id res chain seq x y z
N MET A 1 55.60 5.93 -7.96
CA MET A 1 54.62 5.32 -7.02
C MET A 1 53.42 6.23 -6.68
N SER A 2 53.40 7.51 -7.10
CA SER A 2 52.31 8.45 -6.78
C SER A 2 51.06 8.35 -7.67
N PHE A 3 51.21 7.94 -8.94
CA PHE A 3 50.09 7.93 -9.91
C PHE A 3 49.02 6.86 -9.62
N LEU A 4 49.44 5.67 -9.19
CA LEU A 4 48.51 4.58 -8.81
C LEU A 4 47.70 4.90 -7.54
N ALA A 5 48.29 5.63 -6.59
CA ALA A 5 47.60 6.06 -5.38
C ALA A 5 46.47 7.07 -5.68
N ILE A 6 46.69 7.98 -6.63
CA ILE A 6 45.70 8.97 -7.06
C ILE A 6 44.53 8.29 -7.81
N GLN A 7 44.83 7.29 -8.65
CA GLN A 7 43.80 6.59 -9.42
C GLN A 7 42.91 5.70 -8.52
N GLN A 8 43.48 5.10 -7.47
CA GLN A 8 42.75 4.31 -6.50
C GLN A 8 41.84 5.17 -5.62
N ASP A 9 42.30 6.35 -5.20
CA ASP A 9 41.49 7.31 -4.44
C ASP A 9 40.29 7.81 -5.26
N ASN A 10 40.50 8.19 -6.52
CA ASN A 10 39.42 8.68 -7.38
C ASN A 10 38.33 7.61 -7.64
N SER A 11 38.72 6.33 -7.77
CA SER A 11 37.79 5.21 -7.94
C SER A 11 36.92 4.96 -6.69
N PHE A 12 37.50 5.18 -5.50
CA PHE A 12 36.80 5.03 -4.23
C PHE A 12 35.81 6.18 -3.99
N THR A 13 36.20 7.40 -4.35
CA THR A 13 35.34 8.59 -4.26
C THR A 13 34.15 8.48 -5.22
N LEU A 14 34.37 8.07 -6.47
CA LEU A 14 33.30 7.83 -7.43
C LEU A 14 32.33 6.72 -6.98
N SER A 15 32.84 5.62 -6.44
CA SER A 15 31.99 4.54 -5.89
C SER A 15 31.08 5.05 -4.77
N LYS A 16 31.62 5.84 -3.82
CA LYS A 16 30.82 6.46 -2.75
C LYS A 16 29.74 7.40 -3.29
N HIS A 17 30.05 8.21 -4.30
CA HIS A 17 29.07 9.11 -4.91
C HIS A 17 27.94 8.34 -5.62
N VAL A 18 28.26 7.36 -6.45
CA VAL A 18 27.26 6.53 -7.17
C VAL A 18 26.38 5.74 -6.19
N VAL A 19 26.97 5.18 -5.14
CA VAL A 19 26.23 4.43 -4.10
C VAL A 19 25.35 5.38 -3.25
N THR A 20 25.77 6.63 -3.05
CA THR A 20 24.98 7.62 -2.30
C THR A 20 23.83 8.15 -3.15
N GLU A 21 24.08 8.51 -4.41
CA GLU A 21 23.03 8.93 -5.35
C GLU A 21 21.98 7.85 -5.56
N SER A 22 22.39 6.60 -5.83
CA SER A 22 21.43 5.49 -5.98
C SER A 22 20.61 5.21 -4.72
N ARG A 23 21.16 5.44 -3.52
CA ARG A 23 20.41 5.36 -2.26
C ARG A 23 19.45 6.54 -2.09
N VAL A 24 19.86 7.75 -2.45
CA VAL A 24 19.01 8.96 -2.38
C VAL A 24 17.85 8.84 -3.35
N THR A 25 18.07 8.45 -4.62
CA THR A 25 17.01 8.27 -5.62
C THR A 25 16.01 7.20 -5.17
N ARG A 26 16.48 6.06 -4.63
CA ARG A 26 15.60 4.99 -4.12
C ARG A 26 14.78 5.42 -2.90
N ARG A 27 15.37 6.20 -1.99
CA ARG A 27 14.66 6.77 -0.82
C ARG A 27 13.64 7.81 -1.24
N LEU A 28 13.98 8.70 -2.17
CA LEU A 28 13.07 9.71 -2.69
C LEU A 28 11.88 9.06 -3.42
N GLN A 29 12.16 8.03 -4.23
CA GLN A 29 11.13 7.24 -4.90
C GLN A 29 10.24 6.48 -3.89
N GLY A 30 10.82 5.88 -2.85
CA GLY A 30 10.04 5.25 -1.79
C GLY A 30 9.16 6.24 -1.02
N ASN A 31 9.70 7.41 -0.68
CA ASN A 31 8.97 8.46 0.02
C ASN A 31 7.83 9.04 -0.82
N SER A 32 8.04 9.22 -2.13
CA SER A 32 6.98 9.71 -3.03
C SER A 32 5.84 8.71 -3.16
N TYR A 33 6.14 7.40 -3.22
CA TYR A 33 5.11 6.36 -3.18
C TYR A 33 4.35 6.35 -1.86
N GLY A 34 5.04 6.54 -0.72
CA GLY A 34 4.40 6.66 0.59
C GLY A 34 3.45 7.85 0.67
N LEU A 35 3.86 9.02 0.17
CA LEU A 35 3.02 10.22 0.12
C LEU A 35 1.80 10.01 -0.79
N ALA A 36 2.01 9.49 -2.00
CA ALA A 36 0.93 9.20 -2.93
C ALA A 36 -0.08 8.22 -2.33
N TYR A 37 0.41 7.16 -1.67
CA TYR A 37 -0.42 6.21 -0.94
C TYR A 37 -1.23 6.90 0.17
N GLY A 38 -0.59 7.74 0.99
CA GLY A 38 -1.26 8.44 2.08
C GLY A 38 -2.40 9.35 1.61
N ILE A 39 -2.21 10.06 0.50
CA ILE A 39 -3.23 10.91 -0.12
C ILE A 39 -4.36 10.06 -0.69
N LEU A 40 -4.03 9.01 -1.46
CA LEU A 40 -5.02 8.09 -2.04
C LEU A 40 -5.85 7.37 -0.97
N TRP A 41 -5.24 7.02 0.15
CA TRP A 41 -5.94 6.33 1.23
C TRP A 41 -6.82 7.27 2.05
N SER A 42 -6.32 8.48 2.38
CA SER A 42 -7.07 9.48 3.16
C SER A 42 -8.31 9.99 2.43
N THR A 43 -8.24 10.19 1.11
CA THR A 43 -9.39 10.57 0.28
C THR A 43 -10.48 9.49 0.23
N GLY A 44 -10.15 8.24 0.57
CA GLY A 44 -11.11 7.15 0.65
C GLY A 44 -12.20 7.36 1.69
N PHE A 45 -11.92 8.00 2.83
CA PHE A 45 -12.92 8.24 3.89
C PHE A 45 -14.07 9.17 3.46
N PRO A 46 -13.82 10.41 2.99
CA PRO A 46 -14.88 11.31 2.55
C PRO A 46 -15.62 10.77 1.31
N VAL A 47 -14.91 10.13 0.37
CA VAL A 47 -15.54 9.50 -0.81
C VAL A 47 -16.48 8.37 -0.39
N THR A 48 -16.08 7.52 0.55
CA THR A 48 -16.95 6.46 1.08
C THR A 48 -18.20 7.06 1.74
N TYR A 49 -18.04 8.15 2.50
CA TYR A 49 -19.17 8.83 3.13
C TYR A 49 -20.19 9.36 2.12
N LEU A 50 -19.74 9.99 1.03
CA LEU A 50 -20.62 10.46 -0.05
C LEU A 50 -21.29 9.30 -0.79
N LEU A 51 -20.56 8.22 -1.08
CA LEU A 51 -21.15 7.06 -1.77
C LEU A 51 -22.17 6.31 -0.89
N LEU A 52 -21.99 6.32 0.43
CA LEU A 52 -22.94 5.75 1.40
C LEU A 52 -24.29 6.47 1.42
N GLU A 53 -24.39 7.68 0.86
CA GLU A 53 -25.67 8.40 0.74
C GLU A 53 -26.57 7.78 -0.34
N ALA A 54 -25.97 7.18 -1.38
CA ALA A 54 -26.69 6.57 -2.49
C ALA A 54 -26.63 5.03 -2.49
N TRP A 55 -25.67 4.41 -1.81
CA TRP A 55 -25.41 2.97 -1.84
C TRP A 55 -25.44 2.35 -0.44
N ASP A 56 -25.99 1.13 -0.34
CA ASP A 56 -25.89 0.32 0.86
C ASP A 56 -24.42 0.00 1.23
N PRO A 57 -24.07 -0.01 2.53
CA PRO A 57 -22.70 -0.23 3.00
C PRO A 57 -22.11 -1.57 2.55
N TYR A 58 -22.94 -2.61 2.46
CA TYR A 58 -22.51 -3.94 2.03
C TYR A 58 -22.19 -3.98 0.54
N THR A 59 -23.04 -3.36 -0.30
CA THR A 59 -22.83 -3.27 -1.75
C THR A 59 -21.61 -2.42 -2.06
N LEU A 60 -21.41 -1.33 -1.33
CA LEU A 60 -20.23 -0.47 -1.46
C LEU A 60 -18.93 -1.22 -1.10
N ALA A 61 -18.93 -1.98 0.00
CA ALA A 61 -17.79 -2.78 0.41
C ALA A 61 -17.49 -3.89 -0.61
N ALA A 62 -18.52 -4.58 -1.12
CA ALA A 62 -18.38 -5.59 -2.16
C ALA A 62 -17.82 -4.99 -3.47
N ALA A 63 -18.33 -3.85 -3.91
CA ALA A 63 -17.84 -3.13 -5.08
C ALA A 63 -16.37 -2.70 -4.90
N ARG A 64 -15.99 -2.22 -3.71
CA ARG A 64 -14.62 -1.81 -3.39
C ARG A 64 -13.62 -2.96 -3.47
N ILE A 65 -13.95 -4.11 -2.88
CA ILE A 65 -13.10 -5.31 -2.93
C ILE A 65 -13.07 -5.91 -4.34
N GLY A 66 -14.21 -5.93 -5.04
CA GLY A 66 -14.30 -6.39 -6.42
C GLY A 66 -13.43 -5.55 -7.37
N LEU A 67 -13.53 -4.23 -7.27
CA LEU A 67 -12.71 -3.31 -8.05
C LEU A 67 -11.22 -3.43 -7.70
N ALA A 68 -10.87 -3.54 -6.42
CA ALA A 68 -9.49 -3.76 -6.00
C ALA A 68 -8.91 -5.06 -6.57
N GLY A 69 -9.68 -6.15 -6.53
CA GLY A 69 -9.30 -7.43 -7.13
C GLY A 69 -9.10 -7.34 -8.64
N LEU A 70 -10.01 -6.64 -9.34
CA LEU A 70 -9.92 -6.42 -10.78
C LEU A 70 -8.69 -5.60 -11.16
N LEU A 71 -8.43 -4.49 -10.45
CA LEU A 71 -7.26 -3.63 -10.70
C LEU A 71 -5.95 -4.37 -10.42
N LEU A 72 -5.90 -5.18 -9.36
CA LEU A 72 -4.74 -6.03 -9.08
C LEU A 72 -4.53 -7.08 -10.17
N ALA A 73 -5.60 -7.72 -10.65
CA ALA A 73 -5.54 -8.69 -11.76
C ALA A 73 -5.09 -8.03 -13.07
N LEU A 74 -5.53 -6.80 -13.35
CA LEU A 74 -5.11 -6.04 -14.51
C LEU A 74 -3.63 -5.63 -14.39
N ALA A 75 -3.20 -5.11 -13.24
CA ALA A 75 -1.81 -4.76 -12.99
C ALA A 75 -0.89 -5.98 -13.13
N ALA A 76 -1.30 -7.12 -12.57
CA ALA A 76 -0.65 -8.41 -12.72
C ALA A 76 -0.45 -8.81 -14.20
N TYR A 77 -1.51 -8.67 -14.99
CA TYR A 77 -1.49 -8.95 -16.43
C TYR A 77 -0.50 -8.03 -17.17
N LEU A 78 -0.53 -6.72 -16.89
CA LEU A 78 0.33 -5.73 -17.53
C LEU A 78 1.82 -5.93 -17.21
N VAL A 79 2.15 -6.40 -16.00
CA VAL A 79 3.54 -6.68 -15.58
C VAL A 79 4.04 -8.01 -16.16
N GLY A 80 3.20 -8.77 -16.88
CA GLY A 80 3.57 -10.06 -17.46
C GLY A 80 3.79 -11.15 -16.41
N GLN A 81 3.41 -10.90 -15.15
CA GLN A 81 3.37 -11.90 -14.10
C GLN A 81 2.25 -12.88 -14.44
N ARG A 82 2.58 -13.94 -15.17
CA ARG A 82 1.69 -15.09 -15.36
C ARG A 82 1.67 -15.80 -14.01
N TYR A 83 0.75 -15.39 -13.14
CA TYR A 83 0.55 -15.99 -11.81
C TYR A 83 0.63 -17.50 -11.97
N LEU A 84 1.55 -18.18 -11.28
CA LEU A 84 1.50 -19.64 -11.20
C LEU A 84 0.29 -20.00 -10.34
N TRP A 85 -0.91 -19.98 -10.94
CA TRP A 85 -2.17 -20.36 -10.31
C TRP A 85 -2.10 -21.76 -9.65
N ARG A 86 -1.14 -22.58 -10.10
CA ARG A 86 -0.94 -23.97 -9.70
C ARG A 86 -0.16 -24.15 -8.39
N THR A 87 0.69 -23.20 -7.99
CA THR A 87 1.43 -23.22 -6.72
C THR A 87 0.95 -22.17 -5.72
N TRP A 88 -0.12 -21.45 -6.07
CA TRP A 88 -0.63 -20.37 -5.24
C TRP A 88 -1.22 -20.90 -3.93
N PRO A 89 -0.87 -20.34 -2.76
CA PRO A 89 -1.40 -20.76 -1.47
C PRO A 89 -2.83 -20.25 -1.29
N TRP A 90 -3.79 -20.87 -1.98
CA TRP A 90 -5.21 -20.49 -1.98
C TRP A 90 -5.81 -20.31 -0.58
N ARG A 91 -5.47 -21.20 0.37
CA ARG A 91 -5.91 -21.07 1.77
C ARG A 91 -5.46 -19.76 2.41
N ARG A 92 -4.19 -19.38 2.23
CA ARG A 92 -3.66 -18.13 2.79
C ARG A 92 -4.24 -16.92 2.06
N ALA A 93 -4.40 -17.00 0.75
CA ALA A 93 -5.01 -15.94 -0.03
C ALA A 93 -6.46 -15.66 0.38
N VAL A 94 -7.26 -16.70 0.62
CA VAL A 94 -8.64 -16.56 1.09
C VAL A 94 -8.69 -16.10 2.56
N LEU A 95 -7.81 -16.60 3.42
CA LEU A 95 -7.76 -16.13 4.82
C LEU A 95 -7.36 -14.65 4.89
N ILE A 96 -6.29 -14.25 4.23
CA ILE A 96 -5.80 -12.87 4.28
C ILE A 96 -6.74 -11.94 3.52
N GLY A 97 -7.18 -12.32 2.32
CA GLY A 97 -8.05 -11.50 1.48
C GLY A 97 -9.49 -11.45 1.99
N GLY A 98 -10.08 -12.58 2.37
CA GLY A 98 -11.45 -12.66 2.85
C GLY A 98 -11.60 -12.17 4.28
N ILE A 99 -10.87 -12.78 5.22
CA ILE A 99 -10.99 -12.44 6.65
C ILE A 99 -10.22 -11.15 6.94
N GLY A 100 -8.97 -11.05 6.49
CA GLY A 100 -8.15 -9.87 6.75
C GLY A 100 -8.70 -8.62 6.05
N VAL A 101 -8.79 -8.64 4.72
CA VAL A 101 -9.14 -7.45 3.92
C VAL A 101 -10.66 -7.28 3.75
N GLY A 102 -11.40 -8.35 3.47
CA GLY A 102 -12.84 -8.29 3.22
C GLY A 102 -13.64 -7.86 4.45
N ILE A 103 -13.50 -8.59 5.56
CA ILE A 103 -14.23 -8.28 6.80
C ILE A 103 -13.82 -6.91 7.34
N SER A 104 -12.52 -6.58 7.37
CA SER A 104 -12.07 -5.26 7.84
C SER A 104 -12.64 -4.12 6.99
N THR A 105 -12.76 -4.30 5.68
CA THR A 105 -13.36 -3.30 4.78
C THR A 105 -14.83 -3.09 5.10
N VAL A 106 -15.61 -4.16 5.29
CA VAL A 106 -17.02 -4.06 5.71
C VAL A 106 -17.14 -3.34 7.05
N MET A 107 -16.34 -3.74 8.04
CA MET A 107 -16.32 -3.12 9.37
C MET A 107 -16.00 -1.62 9.29
N LEU A 108 -15.02 -1.25 8.47
CA LEU A 108 -14.63 0.14 8.25
C LEU A 108 -15.74 0.93 7.57
N THR A 109 -16.40 0.37 6.54
CA THR A 109 -17.53 1.02 5.87
C THR A 109 -18.70 1.24 6.82
N LEU A 110 -18.99 0.28 7.70
CA LEU A 110 -19.98 0.44 8.77
C LEU A 110 -19.55 1.54 9.77
N GLY A 111 -18.28 1.56 10.18
CA GLY A 111 -17.74 2.61 11.05
C GLY A 111 -17.89 4.01 10.45
N VAL A 112 -17.64 4.18 9.15
CA VAL A 112 -17.85 5.46 8.44
C VAL A 112 -19.34 5.84 8.42
N LYS A 113 -20.23 4.86 8.17
CA LYS A 113 -21.69 5.08 8.15
C LYS A 113 -22.22 5.54 9.50
N TYR A 114 -21.76 4.94 10.60
CA TYR A 114 -22.29 5.22 11.95
C TYR A 114 -21.56 6.32 12.71
N SER A 115 -20.29 6.61 12.40
CA SER A 115 -19.45 7.44 13.28
C SER A 115 -18.94 8.76 12.71
N ASN A 116 -19.40 9.21 11.53
CA ASN A 116 -18.85 10.38 10.81
C ASN A 116 -17.41 10.12 10.30
N PRO A 117 -17.07 10.49 9.04
CA PRO A 117 -15.78 10.20 8.43
C PRO A 117 -14.57 10.69 9.25
N VAL A 118 -14.72 11.78 10.01
CA VAL A 118 -13.63 12.32 10.85
C VAL A 118 -13.28 11.36 11.99
N ASN A 119 -14.27 10.82 12.71
CA ASN A 119 -13.99 9.91 13.82
C ASN A 119 -13.44 8.58 13.31
N ALA A 120 -13.94 8.09 12.17
CA ALA A 120 -13.41 6.90 11.52
C ALA A 120 -11.92 7.09 11.13
N ALA A 121 -11.56 8.27 10.61
CA ALA A 121 -10.18 8.59 10.29
C ALA A 121 -9.31 8.63 11.56
N VAL A 122 -9.75 9.27 12.64
CA VAL A 122 -9.03 9.31 13.93
C VAL A 122 -8.83 7.92 14.51
N LEU A 123 -9.85 7.06 14.50
CA LEU A 123 -9.70 5.69 14.98
C LEU A 123 -8.69 4.91 14.12
N SER A 124 -8.66 5.16 12.81
CA SER A 124 -7.71 4.50 11.91
C SER A 124 -6.25 4.90 12.15
N THR A 125 -5.97 6.09 12.72
CA THR A 125 -4.59 6.47 13.07
C THR A 125 -4.05 5.71 14.28
N THR A 126 -4.88 4.91 14.97
CA THR A 126 -4.44 4.00 16.03
C THR A 126 -3.91 2.66 15.50
N LEU A 127 -4.06 2.37 14.20
CA LEU A 127 -3.54 1.15 13.57
C LEU A 127 -2.03 0.91 13.80
N PRO A 128 -1.14 1.92 13.78
CA PRO A 128 0.27 1.74 14.09
C PRO A 128 0.50 1.26 15.53
N LEU A 129 -0.32 1.68 16.50
CA LEU A 129 -0.23 1.21 17.88
C LEU A 129 -0.58 -0.28 17.97
N VAL A 130 -1.67 -0.70 17.33
CA VAL A 130 -2.06 -2.11 17.26
C VAL A 130 -0.97 -2.94 16.56
N SER A 131 -0.41 -2.41 15.46
CA SER A 131 0.70 -3.06 14.75
C SER A 131 1.96 -3.18 15.61
N ALA A 132 2.26 -2.18 16.45
CA ALA A 132 3.41 -2.21 17.34
C ALA A 132 3.25 -3.21 18.50
N VAL A 133 2.01 -3.50 18.90
CA VAL A 133 1.70 -4.51 19.93
C VAL A 133 1.70 -5.93 19.35
N MET A 134 1.27 -6.10 18.10
CA MET A 134 1.21 -7.40 17.44
C MET A 134 2.51 -7.83 16.74
N GLY A 135 3.36 -6.88 16.35
CA GLY A 135 4.63 -7.11 15.64
C GLY A 135 5.78 -7.44 16.56
#